data_AF-A0A926A1Z0-F1
#
_entry.id   AF-A0A926A1Z0-F1
#
_cell.length_a   1.000
_cell.length_b   1.000
_cell.length_c   1.000
_cell.angle_alpha   90.00
_cell.angle_beta   90.00
_cell.angle_gamma   90.00
#
_symmetry.space_group_name_H-M   'P 1'
#
loop_
_entity.id
_entity.type
_entity.pdbx_description
1 polymer ?
#
loop_
_entity_poly.entity_id
_entity_poly.type
_entity_poly.pdbx_seq_one_letter_code
_entity_poly.pdbx_strand_id
1 'polypeptide(L)'
;MIDLYNKDTNEPLGNITEAELQHLFNCLEVESPRDTDFYIQKPTIDLLAEDGLATDHLLKVLRDALGNSGEGVEVRWERRAASA
;
A
#
# COMPACT_ATOMS: atom_id res chain seq x y z
N MET A 1 -0.58 8.33 -10.87
CA MET A 1 -1.56 7.43 -10.22
C MET A 1 -0.86 6.10 -10.09
N ILE A 2 -0.96 5.49 -8.92
CA ILE A 2 -0.26 4.26 -8.58
C ILE A 2 -1.27 3.13 -8.51
N ASP A 3 -1.04 2.05 -9.22
CA ASP A 3 -1.87 0.85 -9.14
C ASP A 3 -1.26 -0.13 -8.13
N LEU A 4 -2.10 -0.71 -7.28
CA LEU A 4 -1.70 -1.68 -6.28
C LEU A 4 -2.20 -3.07 -6.66
N TYR A 5 -1.34 -4.06 -6.42
CA TYR A 5 -1.60 -5.46 -6.71
C TYR A 5 -1.19 -6.32 -5.53
N ASN A 6 -1.93 -7.40 -5.30
CA ASN A 6 -1.42 -8.48 -4.47
C ASN A 6 -0.24 -9.11 -5.22
N LYS A 7 0.94 -9.13 -4.61
CA LYS A 7 2.17 -9.60 -5.28
C LYS A 7 2.14 -11.09 -5.59
N ASP A 8 1.49 -11.89 -4.75
CA ASP A 8 1.40 -13.34 -4.91
C ASP A 8 0.38 -13.72 -5.99
N THR A 9 -0.78 -13.06 -6.01
CA THR A 9 -1.90 -13.44 -6.90
C THR A 9 -1.99 -12.59 -8.17
N ASN A 10 -1.29 -11.45 -8.22
CA ASN A 10 -1.44 -10.38 -9.22
C ASN A 10 -2.86 -9.78 -9.31
N GLU A 11 -3.71 -10.03 -8.33
CA GLU A 11 -5.04 -9.43 -8.29
C GLU A 11 -4.95 -7.92 -8.04
N PRO A 12 -5.74 -7.10 -8.75
CA PRO A 12 -5.77 -5.66 -8.52
C PRO A 12 -6.43 -5.35 -7.17
N LEU A 13 -5.76 -4.54 -6.37
CA LEU A 13 -6.23 -4.14 -5.03
C LEU A 13 -6.86 -2.75 -5.02
N GLY A 14 -6.55 -1.94 -6.02
CA GLY A 14 -7.01 -0.55 -6.13
C GLY A 14 -5.90 0.36 -6.62
N ASN A 15 -6.09 1.65 -6.45
CA ASN A 15 -5.10 2.67 -6.78
C ASN A 15 -4.91 3.64 -5.63
N ILE A 16 -3.73 4.28 -5.59
CA ILE A 16 -3.39 5.35 -4.66
C ILE A 16 -2.74 6.52 -5.41
N THR A 17 -2.61 7.63 -4.71
CA THR A 17 -1.89 8.82 -5.18
C THR A 17 -0.39 8.70 -4.94
N GLU A 18 0.42 9.53 -5.62
CA GLU A 18 1.86 9.61 -5.35
C GLU A 18 2.15 10.07 -3.91
N ALA A 19 1.30 10.94 -3.34
CA ALA A 19 1.43 11.41 -1.96
C ALA A 19 1.19 10.28 -0.96
N GLU A 20 0.17 9.44 -1.19
CA GLU A 20 -0.08 8.24 -0.38
C GLU A 20 1.05 7.21 -0.51
N LEU A 21 1.61 7.03 -1.71
CA LEU A 21 2.80 6.19 -1.87
C LEU A 21 3.99 6.74 -1.07
N GLN A 22 4.22 8.06 -1.12
CA GLN A 22 5.28 8.69 -0.33
C GLN A 22 5.04 8.55 1.17
N HIS A 23 3.79 8.58 1.64
CA HIS A 23 3.47 8.29 3.04
C HIS A 23 3.85 6.87 3.44
N LEU A 24 3.58 5.86 2.59
CA LEU A 24 4.03 4.48 2.83
C LEU A 24 5.56 4.41 2.97
N PHE A 25 6.32 5.04 2.06
CA PHE A 25 7.78 5.10 2.15
C PHE A 25 8.30 5.81 3.41
N ASN A 26 7.56 6.80 3.94
CA ASN A 26 7.96 7.55 5.12
C ASN A 26 7.65 6.81 6.43
N CYS A 27 6.55 6.05 6.46
CA CYS A 27 6.06 5.36 7.65
C CYS A 27 6.59 3.93 7.78
N LEU A 28 6.92 3.29 6.67
CA LEU A 28 7.44 1.92 6.64
C LEU A 28 8.96 1.96 6.52
N GLU A 29 9.65 1.14 7.31
CA GLU A 29 11.09 0.94 7.15
C GLU A 29 11.35 0.25 5.80
N VAL A 30 11.59 1.07 4.78
CA VAL A 30 12.00 0.61 3.45
C VAL A 30 13.50 0.48 3.40
N GLU A 31 14.00 -0.59 2.78
CA GLU A 31 15.44 -0.78 2.61
C GLU A 31 15.98 0.12 1.50
N SER A 32 15.13 0.48 0.53
CA SER A 32 15.50 1.29 -0.61
C SER A 32 14.32 2.10 -1.19
N PRO A 33 14.56 3.31 -1.71
CA PRO A 33 13.54 4.07 -2.44
C PRO A 33 13.16 3.44 -3.80
N ARG A 34 13.78 2.31 -4.15
CA ARG A 34 13.46 1.52 -5.35
C ARG A 34 12.57 0.32 -5.05
N ASP A 35 12.20 0.09 -3.80
CA ASP A 35 11.33 -1.02 -3.41
C ASP A 35 9.98 -0.88 -4.12
N THR A 36 9.55 -1.95 -4.78
CA THR A 36 8.31 -1.97 -5.57
C THR A 36 7.17 -2.66 -4.84
N ASP A 37 7.37 -3.02 -3.58
CA ASP A 37 6.39 -3.69 -2.75
C ASP A 37 6.55 -3.34 -1.26
N PHE A 38 5.51 -3.68 -0.50
CA PHE A 38 5.47 -3.53 0.95
C PHE A 38 4.82 -4.76 1.57
N TYR A 39 5.34 -5.23 2.69
CA TYR A 39 4.63 -6.21 3.50
C TYR A 39 3.67 -5.50 4.46
N ILE A 40 2.36 -5.74 4.27
CA ILE A 40 1.29 -5.09 5.00
C ILE A 40 0.64 -6.09 5.95
N GLN A 41 0.51 -5.69 7.21
CA GLN A 41 -0.17 -6.46 8.24
C GLN A 41 -1.03 -5.53 9.09
N LYS A 42 -1.93 -6.12 9.90
CA LYS A 42 -2.83 -5.34 10.75
C LYS A 42 -2.11 -4.29 11.62
N PRO A 43 -0.99 -4.60 12.31
CA PRO A 43 -0.23 -3.58 13.06
C PRO A 43 0.28 -2.42 12.20
N THR A 44 0.64 -2.68 10.94
CA THR A 44 1.05 -1.63 9.99
C THR A 44 -0.09 -0.68 9.70
N ILE A 45 -1.30 -1.22 9.48
CA ILE A 45 -2.50 -0.42 9.22
C ILE A 45 -2.91 0.37 10.48
N ASP A 46 -2.81 -0.25 11.66
CA ASP A 46 -3.12 0.40 12.93
C ASP A 46 -2.16 1.58 13.20
N LEU A 47 -0.86 1.41 12.93
CA LEU A 47 0.14 2.48 12.97
C LEU A 47 -0.21 3.62 12.00
N LEU A 48 -0.51 3.29 10.73
CA LEU A 48 -0.88 4.29 9.72
C LEU A 48 -2.19 5.02 10.06
N ALA A 49 -3.06 4.40 10.85
CA ALA A 49 -4.33 4.99 11.28
C ALA A 49 -4.17 5.92 12.49
N GLU A 50 -2.99 5.99 13.12
CA GLU A 50 -2.74 7.01 14.13
C GLU A 50 -2.86 8.43 13.52
N ASP A 51 -3.37 9.36 14.34
CA ASP A 51 -3.93 10.64 13.89
C ASP A 51 -2.98 11.40 12.95
N GLY A 52 -3.39 11.54 11.69
CA GLY A 52 -2.71 12.33 10.67
C GLY A 52 -1.61 11.62 9.85
N LEU A 53 -1.37 10.32 10.04
CA LEU A 53 -0.30 9.60 9.32
C LEU A 53 -0.70 9.10 7.92
N ALA A 54 -1.96 8.74 7.71
CA ALA A 54 -2.49 8.29 6.42
C ALA A 54 -3.88 8.85 6.14
N THR A 55 -4.25 8.84 4.86
CA THR A 55 -5.60 9.20 4.40
C THR A 55 -6.58 8.04 4.65
N ASP A 56 -7.87 8.35 4.84
CA ASP A 56 -8.93 7.34 4.92
C ASP A 56 -8.97 6.43 3.68
N HIS A 57 -8.64 6.99 2.52
CA HIS A 57 -8.57 6.28 1.26
C HIS A 57 -7.45 5.21 1.27
N LEU A 58 -6.22 5.58 1.65
CA LEU A 58 -5.11 4.64 1.76
C LEU A 58 -5.44 3.54 2.76
N LEU A 59 -5.94 3.90 3.95
CA LEU A 59 -6.31 2.94 4.98
C LEU A 59 -7.38 1.96 4.50
N LYS A 60 -8.36 2.42 3.72
CA LYS A 60 -9.37 1.56 3.13
C LYS A 60 -8.75 0.54 2.16
N VAL A 61 -7.91 0.98 1.24
CA VAL A 61 -7.28 0.09 0.24
C VAL A 61 -6.42 -0.98 0.92
N LEU A 62 -5.64 -0.61 1.95
CA LEU A 62 -4.80 -1.58 2.68
C LEU A 62 -5.63 -2.59 3.48
N ARG A 63 -6.75 -2.17 4.07
CA ARG A 63 -7.67 -3.08 4.78
C ARG A 63 -8.32 -4.07 3.82
N ASP A 64 -8.76 -3.59 2.66
CA ASP A 64 -9.34 -4.44 1.62
C ASP A 64 -8.30 -5.44 1.09
N ALA A 65 -7.04 -5.01 0.93
CA ALA A 65 -5.92 -5.86 0.53
C ALA A 65 -5.57 -6.98 1.53
N LEU A 66 -5.58 -6.66 2.82
CA LEU A 66 -5.31 -7.63 3.89
C LEU A 66 -6.44 -8.67 3.99
N GLY A 67 -7.67 -8.26 3.68
CA GLY A 67 -8.84 -9.11 3.76
C GLY A 67 -9.03 -9.71 5.16
N ASN A 68 -9.54 -10.94 5.22
CA ASN A 68 -9.83 -11.64 6.47
C ASN A 68 -8.79 -12.71 6.85
N SER A 69 -7.70 -12.83 6.09
CA SER A 69 -6.76 -13.95 6.17
C SER A 69 -5.96 -14.00 7.47
N GLY A 70 -5.84 -12.87 8.19
CA GLY A 70 -5.09 -12.76 9.44
C GLY A 70 -3.55 -12.80 9.28
N GLU A 71 -3.07 -13.39 8.20
CA GLU A 71 -1.71 -13.30 7.69
C GLU A 71 -1.50 -11.97 6.94
N GLY A 72 -0.26 -11.46 6.91
CA GLY A 72 0.06 -10.25 6.15
C GLY A 72 0.03 -10.50 4.64
N VAL A 73 0.06 -9.42 3.86
CA VAL A 73 0.00 -9.44 2.40
C VAL A 73 1.16 -8.63 1.82
N GLU A 74 1.84 -9.19 0.82
CA GLU A 74 2.77 -8.42 -0.01
C GLU A 74 1.99 -7.60 -1.05
N VAL A 75 2.07 -6.28 -0.94
CA VAL A 75 1.41 -5.33 -1.84
C VAL A 75 2.46 -4.72 -2.76
N ARG A 76 2.36 -5.05 -4.06
CA ARG A 76 3.20 -4.46 -5.11
C ARG A 76 2.54 -3.20 -5.66
N TRP A 77 3.34 -2.18 -5.98
CA TRP A 77 2.88 -0.94 -6.59
C TRP A 77 3.52 -0.69 -7.96
N GLU A 78 2.76 -0.12 -8.87
CA GLU A 78 3.23 0.30 -10.19
C GLU A 78 2.73 1.70 -10.56
N ARG A 79 3.61 2.54 -11.12
CA ARG A 79 3.18 3.82 -11.71
C ARG A 79 2.42 3.53 -13.00
N ARG A 80 1.14 3.94 -13.03
CA ARG A 80 0.37 3.93 -14.27
C ARG A 80 1.03 4.91 -15.24
N ALA A 81 1.55 4.39 -16.35
CA ALA A 81 2.02 5.25 -17.44
C ALA A 81 0.86 6.11 -17.93
N ALA A 82 1.10 7.41 -18.14
CA ALA A 82 0.14 8.23 -18.87
C ALA A 82 -0.03 7.60 -20.25
N SER A 83 -1.24 7.14 -20.58
CA SER A 83 -1.56 6.77 -21.96
C SER A 83 -1.35 8.02 -22.81
N ALA A 84 -0.39 7.95 -23.74
CA ALA A 84 -0.06 9.02 -24.66
C ALA A 84 -1.20 9.33 -25.63
#